data_AF-W2BYG3-F1
#
_entry.id   AF-W2BYG3-F1
#
_cell.length_a   1.000
_cell.length_b   1.000
_cell.length_c   1.000
_cell.angle_alpha   90.00
_cell.angle_beta   90.00
_cell.angle_gamma   90.00
#
_symmetry.space_group_name_H-M   'P 1'
#
loop_
_entity.id
_entity.type
_entity.pdbx_description
1 polymer ?
#
loop_
_entity_poly.entity_id
_entity_poly.type
_entity_poly.pdbx_seq_one_letter_code
_entity_poly.pdbx_strand_id
1 'polypeptide(L)' 'MSETSETLGGFIIDILGEIPQDGYINQTIEFDNILFTILSVKERRIEKIRLKISRNDDIYNSKTASIGGDE' A
#
# COMPACT_ATOMS: atom_id res chain seq x y z
N MET A 1 -1.30 25.31 7.84
CA MET A 1 -0.61 24.63 6.73
C MET A 1 -1.54 23.52 6.27
N SER A 2 -1.92 23.44 4.99
CA SER A 2 -2.72 22.31 4.52
C SER A 2 -1.79 21.09 4.45
N GLU A 3 -1.87 20.18 5.41
CA GLU A 3 -1.11 18.92 5.44
C GLU A 3 -1.72 17.88 4.48
N THR A 4 -2.08 18.33 3.28
CA THR A 4 -2.78 17.51 2.29
C THR A 4 -1.86 17.31 1.10
N SER A 5 -1.28 16.12 0.97
CA SER A 5 -0.57 15.69 -0.23
C SER A 5 -1.47 15.84 -1.46
N GLU A 6 -1.04 16.62 -2.44
CA GLU A 6 -1.80 16.91 -3.67
C GLU A 6 -1.82 15.72 -4.66
N THR A 7 -0.98 14.71 -4.47
CA THR A 7 -0.82 13.55 -5.36
C THR A 7 -0.79 12.23 -4.58
N LEU A 8 -1.14 11.12 -5.23
CA LEU A 8 -1.05 9.79 -4.64
C LEU A 8 0.40 9.41 -4.26
N GLY A 9 1.37 9.85 -5.05
CA GLY A 9 2.79 9.66 -4.71
C GLY A 9 3.17 10.40 -3.44
N GLY A 10 2.73 11.65 -3.28
CA GLY A 10 2.91 12.43 -2.04
C GLY A 10 2.26 11.75 -0.84
N PHE A 11 1.02 11.28 -1.00
CA PHE A 11 0.31 10.57 0.07
C PHE A 11 1.04 9.31 0.55
N ILE A 12 1.56 8.50 -0.38
CA ILE A 12 2.34 7.32 -0.01
C ILE A 12 3.67 7.70 0.65
N ILE A 13 4.33 8.79 0.20
CA ILE A 13 5.55 9.30 0.84
C ILE A 13 5.26 9.73 2.28
N ASP A 14 4.12 10.38 2.52
CA ASP A 14 3.71 10.78 3.87
C ASP A 14 3.50 9.57 4.78
N ILE A 15 2.96 8.46 4.25
CA ILE A 15 2.84 7.19 4.98
C ILE A 15 4.21 6.53 5.24
N LEU A 16 5.08 6.51 4.23
CA LEU A 16 6.42 5.94 4.33
C LEU A 16 7.31 6.72 5.31
N GLY A 17 7.09 8.03 5.46
CA GLY A 17 7.90 8.92 6.28
C GLY A 17 9.29 9.22 5.70
N GLU A 18 9.58 8.73 4.50
CA GLU A 18 10.87 8.86 3.84
C GLU A 18 10.74 8.87 2.32
N ILE A 19 11.81 9.31 1.65
CA ILE A 19 11.84 9.42 0.20
C ILE A 19 12.09 8.03 -0.42
N PRO A 20 11.21 7.55 -1.32
CA PRO A 20 11.31 6.20 -1.89
C PRO A 20 12.53 6.05 -2.79
N GLN A 21 13.08 4.85 -2.77
CA GLN A 21 14.24 4.43 -3.55
C GLN A 21 13.89 3.18 -4.38
N ASP A 22 14.79 2.75 -5.26
CA ASP A 22 14.57 1.58 -6.10
C ASP A 22 14.30 0.29 -5.30
N GLY A 23 14.81 0.20 -4.06
CA GLY A 23 14.54 -0.90 -3.14
C GLY A 23 13.08 -1.02 -2.68
N TYR A 24 12.24 -0.02 -2.93
CA TYR A 24 10.82 0.01 -2.56
C TYR A 24 9.94 -0.59 -3.65
N ILE A 25 10.50 -0.96 -4.81
CA ILE A 25 9.74 -1.63 -5.87
C ILE A 25 9.24 -2.98 -5.36
N ASN A 26 7.95 -3.26 -5.60
CA ASN A 26 7.15 -4.36 -5.06
C ASN A 26 6.83 -4.27 -3.56
N GLN A 27 7.27 -3.23 -2.85
CA GLN A 27 6.82 -3.00 -1.49
C GLN A 27 5.32 -2.71 -1.47
N THR A 28 4.65 -3.28 -0.48
CA THR A 28 3.22 -3.09 -0.26
C THR A 28 2.95 -2.24 0.96
N ILE A 29 2.01 -1.31 0.83
CA ILE A 29 1.52 -0.47 1.91
C ILE A 29 0.02 -0.70 2.05
N GLU A 30 -0.45 -1.02 3.26
CA GLU A 30 -1.87 -1.15 3.58
C GLU A 30 -2.39 0.15 4.18
N PHE A 31 -3.54 0.60 3.68
CA PHE A 31 -4.27 1.73 4.25
C PHE A 31 -5.77 1.49 4.06
N ASP A 32 -6.49 1.39 5.17
CA ASP A 32 -7.90 0.98 5.22
C ASP A 32 -8.11 -0.36 4.47
N ASN A 33 -9.00 -0.39 3.46
CA ASN A 33 -9.26 -1.58 2.64
C ASN A 33 -8.44 -1.60 1.34
N ILE A 34 -7.37 -0.80 1.25
CA ILE A 34 -6.55 -0.66 0.04
C ILE A 34 -5.14 -1.14 0.30
N LEU A 35 -4.66 -2.04 -0.57
CA LEU A 35 -3.26 -2.44 -0.66
C LEU A 35 -2.60 -1.73 -1.85
N PHE A 36 -1.70 -0.80 -1.56
CA PHE A 36 -0.84 -0.15 -2.54
C PHE A 36 0.39 -1.02 -2.79
N THR A 37 0.78 -1.24 -4.04
CA THR A 37 2.06 -1.85 -4.43
C THR A 37 2.84 -0.85 -5.27
N ILE A 38 4.05 -0.49 -4.85
CA ILE A 38 4.94 0.37 -5.65
C ILE A 38 5.45 -0.44 -6.85
N LEU A 39 5.14 -0.01 -8.06
CA LEU A 39 5.58 -0.70 -9.28
C LEU A 39 6.83 -0.07 -9.90
N SER A 40 7.01 1.23 -9.73
CA SER A 40 8.22 1.92 -10.19
C SER A 40 8.52 3.18 -9.39
N VAL A 41 9.81 3.39 -9.15
CA VAL A 41 10.39 4.62 -8.62
C VAL A 41 11.31 5.19 -9.70
N LYS A 42 11.28 6.50 -9.90
CA LYS A 42 12.18 7.22 -10.80
C LYS A 42 12.50 8.57 -10.17
N GLU A 43 13.78 8.95 -10.16
CA GLU A 43 14.24 10.26 -9.66
C GLU A 43 13.65 10.61 -8.28
N ARG A 44 13.65 9.63 -7.36
CA ARG A 44 13.13 9.78 -5.98
C ARG A 44 11.61 10.03 -5.90
N ARG A 45 10.87 9.73 -6.96
CA ARG A 45 9.41 9.83 -7.04
C ARG A 45 8.80 8.50 -7.43
N ILE A 46 7.64 8.20 -6.85
CA ILE A 46 6.85 7.05 -7.28
C ILE A 46 6.19 7.41 -8.61
N GLU A 47 6.45 6.62 -9.64
CA GLU A 47 5.82 6.85 -10.96
C GLU A 47 4.59 5.97 -11.18
N LYS A 48 4.61 4.74 -10.68
CA LYS A 48 3.51 3.78 -10.89
C LYS A 48 3.21 3.01 -9.62
N ILE A 49 1.92 2.86 -9.36
CA ILE A 49 1.38 2.15 -8.21
C ILE A 49 0.26 1.25 -8.71
N ARG A 50 0.18 0.04 -8.16
CA ARG A 50 -1.00 -0.81 -8.27
C ARG A 50 -1.81 -0.70 -6.99
N LEU A 51 -3.11 -0.53 -7.11
CA LEU A 51 -4.03 -0.61 -5.98
C LEU A 51 -4.81 -1.92 -6.07
N LYS A 52 -4.99 -2.58 -4.93
CA LYS A 52 -5.97 -3.63 -4.74
C LYS A 52 -6.93 -3.20 -3.64
N ILE A 53 -8.21 -3.08 -3.98
CA ILE A 53 -9.26 -2.81 -3.00
C ILE A 53 -9.78 -4.16 -2.53
N SER A 54 -9.62 -4.44 -1.25
CA SER A 54 -10.25 -5.58 -0.59
C SER A 54 -11.71 -5.25 -0.33
N ARG A 55 -12.62 -6.09 -0.81
CA ARG A 55 -14.02 -6.01 -0.36
C ARG A 55 -14.06 -6.54 1.08
N ASN A 56 -14.95 -6.03 1.92
CA ASN A 56 -15.04 -6.47 3.33
C ASN A 56 -15.07 -8.01 3.46
N ASP A 57 -15.67 -8.69 2.50
CA ASP A 57 -15.75 -10.15 2.42
C ASP A 57 -14.37 -10.83 2.32
N ASP A 58 -13.36 -10.18 1.71
CA ASP A 58 -12.00 -10.73 1.56
C ASP A 58 -11.23 -10.75 2.89
N ILE A 59 -11.50 -9.79 3.78
CA ILE A 59 -10.89 -9.70 5.12
C ILE A 59 -11.51 -10.76 6.04
N TYR A 60 -12.82 -11.00 5.94
CA TYR A 60 -13.47 -12.10 6.68
C TYR A 60 -12.95 -13.46 6.23
N ASN A 61 -12.77 -13.68 4.93
CA ASN A 61 -12.30 -14.96 4.40
C ASN A 61 -10.81 -15.25 4.69
N SER A 62 -9.95 -14.23 4.74
CA SER A 62 -8.52 -14.43 5.07
C SER A 62 -8.30 -14.74 6.55
N LYS A 63 -9.14 -14.15 7.42
CA LYS A 63 -9.08 -14.36 8.87
C LYS A 63 -9.64 -15.73 9.28
N THR A 64 -10.65 -16.26 8.58
CA THR A 64 -11.16 -17.62 8.79
C THR A 64 -10.27 -18.70 8.18
N ALA A 65 -9.59 -18.44 7.06
CA ALA A 65 -8.65 -19.38 6.47
C ALA A 65 -7.40 -19.65 7.34
N SER A 66 -7.04 -18.72 8.23
CA SER A 66 -5.87 -18.84 9.12
C SER A 66 -6.16 -19.55 10.46
N ILE A 67 -7.43 -19.82 10.79
CA ILE A 67 -7.86 -20.51 12.02
C ILE A 67 -8.30 -21.96 11.79
N GLY A 68 -8.23 -22.47 10.55
CA GLY A 68 -8.66 -23.82 10.19
C GLY A 68 -7.58 -24.90 10.28
N GLY A 69 -6.59 -24.75 11.15
CA GLY A 69 -5.49 -25.70 11.30
C GLY A 69 -5.25 -26.03 12.76
N ASP A 70 -6.21 -26.72 13.39
CA ASP A 70 -6.05 -27.60 14.56
C ASP A 70 -7.41 -28.27 14.83
N GLU A 71 -7.61 -29.48 14.27
CA GLU A 71 -8.39 -30.63 14.78
C GLU A 71 -8.37 -31.79 13.76
#